data_AF-A0A3D0ERP6-F1
#
_entry.id   AF-A0A3D0ERP6-F1
#
_cell.length_a   1.000
_cell.length_b   1.000
_cell.length_c   1.000
_cell.angle_alpha   90.00
_cell.angle_beta   90.00
_cell.angle_gamma   90.00
#
_symmetry.space_group_name_H-M   'P 1'
#
loop_
_entity.id
_entity.type
_entity.pdbx_description
1 polymer ?
#
loop_
_entity_poly.entity_id
_entity_poly.type
_entity_poly.pdbx_seq_one_letter_code
_entity_poly.pdbx_strand_id
1 'polypeptide(L)'
;MRESIPVFANINALMLREMMVESTVHKCAPGDVVFEKNDYTNSFYVVLEGAVAVVVDEDDLEKRIILGLGNYFGEMGLISGRRRTATIKAESSCVLIEIPRRTMIKVRGNSPDVRQALDREAAIRQIQTYIAPDVPRQDLIEIAESSVIKSFKLGEVLFNEGDEADSLHLIRKGSVSVSKRLGGRSVVLNYVASGNYVGEMGLVSNAPRSATVTAAVACETIQIDGSAFKSLMDSNVKLKASVESKFKDRITQNERASQTGNGGGILQFLLEQGVSEATDVLLIDESLCIGCDNCEKACAETHDGVSRLDREAGPTYQTMHIPTSCRHCENPHCMTDCPPDAIKRSPSGEVFIEDSCIGCGNCARSCPYGVIQLASLDNKKTGILSRLFTKNDTSEKAPKKAVKCDMCRDLEGGPSCVRACPTGAAIRVAPQALMQLQGKAS
;
A
#
# COMPACT_ATOMS: atom_id res chain seq x y z
N MET A 1 21.56 -17.56 14.91
CA MET A 1 20.22 -17.17 14.43
C MET A 1 19.10 -17.86 15.20
N ARG A 2 18.89 -19.19 15.11
CA ARG A 2 17.80 -19.86 15.87
C ARG A 2 17.87 -19.66 17.38
N GLU A 3 19.06 -19.77 17.95
CA GLU A 3 19.27 -19.64 19.39
C GLU A 3 19.13 -18.19 19.88
N SER A 4 19.36 -17.22 18.99
CA SER A 4 19.47 -15.80 19.34
C SER A 4 18.23 -14.99 18.94
N ILE A 5 17.37 -15.53 18.07
CA ILE A 5 16.24 -14.81 17.46
C ILE A 5 14.97 -15.64 17.68
N PRO A 6 14.18 -15.32 18.73
CA PRO A 6 13.05 -16.14 19.17
C PRO A 6 12.01 -16.42 18.08
N VAL A 7 11.74 -15.44 17.20
CA VAL A 7 10.76 -15.59 16.12
C VAL A 7 11.13 -16.71 15.13
N PHE A 8 12.40 -17.10 15.06
CA PHE A 8 12.88 -18.17 14.18
C PHE A 8 13.33 -19.42 14.94
N ALA A 9 13.00 -19.56 16.22
CA ALA A 9 13.43 -20.72 17.02
C ALA A 9 13.00 -22.06 16.39
N ASN A 10 11.76 -22.13 15.89
CA ASN A 10 11.14 -23.35 15.38
C ASN A 10 11.19 -23.50 13.84
N ILE A 11 11.94 -22.66 13.13
CA ILE A 11 12.04 -22.78 11.67
C ILE A 11 12.87 -24.01 11.29
N ASN A 12 12.43 -24.80 10.31
CA ASN A 12 13.17 -25.99 9.85
C ASN A 12 14.52 -25.62 9.17
N ALA A 13 15.43 -26.58 9.04
CA ALA A 13 16.81 -26.34 8.59
C ALA A 13 16.93 -25.93 7.12
N LEU A 14 16.08 -26.49 6.27
CA LEU A 14 16.07 -26.16 4.86
C LEU A 14 15.59 -24.72 4.65
N MET A 15 14.47 -24.34 5.25
CA MET A 15 13.92 -22.98 5.17
C MET A 15 14.87 -21.95 5.77
N LEU A 16 15.54 -22.25 6.89
CA LEU A 16 16.56 -21.36 7.44
C LEU A 16 17.70 -21.14 6.45
N ARG A 17 18.19 -22.22 5.83
CA ARG A 17 19.28 -22.14 4.86
C ARG A 17 18.88 -21.33 3.64
N GLU A 18 17.70 -21.58 3.06
CA GLU A 18 17.17 -20.81 1.94
C GLU A 18 17.01 -19.33 2.29
N MET A 19 16.45 -19.04 3.47
CA MET A 19 16.29 -17.67 3.96
C MET A 19 17.65 -16.96 4.09
N MET A 20 18.65 -17.63 4.65
CA MET A 20 19.99 -17.06 4.80
C MET A 20 20.71 -16.81 3.47
N VAL A 21 20.48 -17.66 2.45
CA VAL A 21 21.06 -17.46 1.11
C VAL A 21 20.46 -16.24 0.41
N GLU A 22 19.17 -15.97 0.61
CA GLU A 22 18.49 -14.80 0.05
C GLU A 22 18.67 -13.52 0.89
N SER A 23 19.27 -13.60 2.09
CA SER A 23 19.42 -12.46 3.01
C SER A 23 20.74 -11.70 2.81
N THR A 24 20.73 -10.39 3.10
CA THR A 24 21.91 -9.52 3.07
C THR A 24 22.32 -9.15 4.49
N VAL A 25 23.63 -9.16 4.79
CA VAL A 25 24.16 -8.68 6.07
C VAL A 25 24.65 -7.26 5.92
N HIS A 26 24.16 -6.38 6.77
CA HIS A 26 24.53 -4.96 6.84
C HIS A 26 25.35 -4.69 8.09
N LYS A 27 26.37 -3.85 7.97
CA LYS A 27 27.11 -3.25 9.09
C LYS A 27 26.80 -1.77 9.10
N CYS A 28 26.31 -1.26 10.22
CA CYS A 28 25.92 0.13 10.38
C CYS A 28 26.74 0.79 11.48
N ALA A 29 27.15 2.03 11.27
CA ALA A 29 27.72 2.92 12.27
C ALA A 29 26.59 3.65 13.04
N PRO A 30 26.84 4.12 14.28
CA PRO A 30 25.85 4.93 15.00
C PRO A 30 25.38 6.13 14.17
N GLY A 31 24.07 6.32 14.09
CA GLY A 31 23.43 7.38 13.31
C GLY A 31 23.05 6.98 11.87
N ASP A 32 23.56 5.88 11.34
CA ASP A 32 23.19 5.40 10.00
C ASP A 32 21.69 5.12 9.92
N VAL A 33 21.05 5.59 8.84
CA VAL A 33 19.64 5.34 8.58
C VAL A 33 19.49 4.02 7.85
N VAL A 34 18.72 3.09 8.43
CA VAL A 34 18.42 1.80 7.80
C VAL A 34 17.29 1.96 6.78
N PHE A 35 16.23 2.67 7.16
CA PHE A 35 15.19 3.17 6.27
C PHE A 35 14.45 4.34 6.92
N GLU A 36 13.81 5.14 6.09
CA GLU A 36 13.06 6.32 6.52
C GLU A 36 11.56 6.03 6.63
N LYS A 37 10.88 6.79 7.49
CA LYS A 37 9.43 6.85 7.53
C LYS A 37 8.91 7.21 6.13
N ASN A 38 7.85 6.52 5.72
CA ASN A 38 7.24 6.62 4.39
C ASN A 38 7.98 5.93 3.22
N ASP A 39 9.11 5.27 3.45
CA ASP A 39 9.74 4.43 2.43
C ASP A 39 8.84 3.27 2.00
N TYR A 40 8.85 2.91 0.71
CA TYR A 40 8.12 1.75 0.19
C TYR A 40 8.86 0.42 0.34
N THR A 41 10.01 0.42 0.99
CA THR A 41 10.71 -0.83 1.32
C THR A 41 9.85 -1.70 2.24
N ASN A 42 9.99 -3.01 2.11
CA ASN A 42 9.17 -3.96 2.85
C ASN A 42 9.96 -5.22 3.28
N SER A 43 11.30 -5.13 3.20
CA SER A 43 12.21 -6.10 3.81
C SER A 43 12.02 -6.15 5.32
N PHE A 44 12.32 -7.31 5.88
CA PHE A 44 12.32 -7.58 7.30
C PHE A 44 13.76 -7.56 7.81
N TYR A 45 14.00 -6.96 8.97
CA TYR A 45 15.35 -6.83 9.51
C TYR A 45 15.43 -7.47 10.89
N VAL A 46 16.57 -8.11 11.16
CA VAL A 46 16.89 -8.64 12.48
C VAL A 46 18.18 -8.04 12.99
N VAL A 47 18.18 -7.65 14.26
CA VAL A 47 19.37 -7.16 14.95
C VAL A 47 20.20 -8.36 15.43
N LEU A 48 21.35 -8.58 14.79
CA LEU A 48 22.29 -9.64 15.14
C LEU A 48 23.34 -9.18 16.17
N GLU A 49 23.73 -7.91 16.15
CA GLU A 49 24.63 -7.29 17.12
C GLU A 49 24.29 -5.80 17.24
N GLY A 50 24.56 -5.18 18.40
CA GLY A 50 24.29 -3.76 18.63
C GLY A 50 22.80 -3.44 18.87
N ALA A 51 22.40 -2.22 18.55
CA ALA A 51 21.02 -1.75 18.69
C ALA A 51 20.63 -0.72 17.63
N VAL A 52 19.32 -0.65 17.36
CA VAL A 52 18.69 0.38 16.52
C VAL A 52 17.62 1.13 17.31
N ALA A 53 17.36 2.37 16.93
CA ALA A 53 16.26 3.19 17.42
C ALA A 53 15.13 3.26 16.40
N VAL A 54 13.90 3.03 16.87
CA VAL A 54 12.66 3.28 16.14
C VAL A 54 12.20 4.70 16.45
N VAL A 55 12.17 5.57 15.44
CA VAL A 55 11.81 6.99 15.54
C VAL A 55 10.49 7.21 14.79
N VAL A 56 9.38 7.32 15.53
CA VAL A 56 8.03 7.52 14.97
C VAL A 56 7.76 9.00 14.67
N ASP A 57 8.25 9.86 15.56
CA ASP A 57 8.20 11.31 15.47
C ASP A 57 9.64 11.84 15.41
N GLU A 58 9.97 12.55 14.34
CA GLU A 58 11.32 13.09 14.15
C GLU A 58 11.55 14.36 14.99
N ASP A 59 10.47 15.00 15.42
CA ASP A 59 10.49 16.20 16.27
C ASP A 59 10.60 15.87 17.77
N ASP A 60 10.34 14.61 18.15
CA ASP A 60 10.35 14.14 19.54
C ASP A 60 11.23 12.89 19.70
N LEU A 61 12.56 13.11 19.73
CA LEU A 61 13.59 12.06 19.84
C LEU A 61 13.59 11.33 21.21
N GLU A 62 12.86 11.84 22.21
CA GLU A 62 12.73 11.18 23.51
C GLU A 62 11.79 9.98 23.45
N LYS A 63 10.89 9.91 22.45
CA LYS A 63 9.95 8.79 22.25
C LYS A 63 10.50 7.67 21.36
N ARG A 64 11.82 7.48 21.31
CA ARG A 64 12.43 6.41 20.51
C ARG A 64 12.42 5.06 21.23
N ILE A 65 12.09 3.99 20.51
CA ILE A 65 12.11 2.62 21.03
C ILE A 65 13.43 1.96 20.61
N ILE A 66 14.22 1.49 21.57
CA ILE A 66 15.48 0.79 21.29
C ILE A 66 15.22 -0.70 21.10
N LEU A 67 15.70 -1.25 19.98
CA LEU A 67 15.66 -2.67 19.66
C LEU A 67 17.09 -3.22 19.62
N GLY A 68 17.37 -4.19 20.48
CA GLY A 68 18.70 -4.81 20.60
C GLY A 68 18.76 -6.20 19.98
N LEU A 69 19.83 -6.94 20.32
CA LEU A 69 20.06 -8.32 19.90
C LEU A 69 18.80 -9.19 19.98
N GLY A 70 18.49 -9.89 18.89
CA GLY A 70 17.37 -10.83 18.83
C GLY A 70 16.01 -10.20 18.54
N ASN A 71 15.90 -8.87 18.63
CA ASN A 71 14.73 -8.13 18.16
C ASN A 71 14.75 -7.94 16.64
N TYR A 72 13.58 -7.61 16.09
CA TYR A 72 13.37 -7.39 14.67
C TYR A 72 12.43 -6.21 14.42
N PHE A 73 12.48 -5.72 13.19
CA PHE A 73 11.63 -4.62 12.70
C PHE A 73 11.33 -4.77 11.20
N GLY A 74 10.36 -3.98 10.73
CA GLY A 74 9.91 -3.99 9.34
C GLY A 74 8.76 -4.96 9.04
N GLU A 75 8.28 -5.71 10.05
CA GLU A 75 7.15 -6.62 9.95
C GLU A 75 5.84 -5.92 9.57
N MET A 76 5.62 -4.67 10.00
CA MET A 76 4.42 -3.91 9.63
C MET A 76 4.35 -3.68 8.12
N GLY A 77 5.46 -3.27 7.48
CA GLY A 77 5.54 -3.11 6.02
C GLY A 77 5.44 -4.45 5.29
N LEU A 78 6.05 -5.50 5.85
CA LEU A 78 5.92 -6.87 5.36
C LEU A 78 4.45 -7.36 5.36
N ILE A 79 3.69 -7.08 6.41
CA ILE A 79 2.31 -7.57 6.56
C ILE A 79 1.33 -6.69 5.76
N SER A 80 1.38 -5.37 5.98
CA SER A 80 0.42 -4.43 5.39
C SER A 80 0.68 -4.17 3.90
N GLY A 81 1.94 -4.23 3.44
CA GLY A 81 2.33 -3.75 2.12
C GLY A 81 2.48 -2.22 2.04
N ARG A 82 2.20 -1.50 3.13
CA ARG A 82 2.33 -0.05 3.22
C ARG A 82 3.78 0.39 3.34
N ARG A 83 3.94 1.70 3.18
CA ARG A 83 5.14 2.44 3.53
C ARG A 83 5.54 2.26 5.00
N ARG A 84 6.82 2.46 5.30
CA ARG A 84 7.38 2.40 6.66
C ARG A 84 6.70 3.41 7.59
N THR A 85 6.35 2.96 8.78
CA THR A 85 5.62 3.76 9.79
C THR A 85 6.52 4.62 10.66
N ALA A 86 7.82 4.34 10.66
CA ALA A 86 8.84 4.99 11.46
C ALA A 86 10.18 4.96 10.72
N THR A 87 11.05 5.89 11.07
CA THR A 87 12.46 5.90 10.65
C THR A 87 13.26 4.99 11.58
N ILE A 88 14.15 4.16 11.03
CA ILE A 88 15.05 3.30 11.82
C ILE A 88 16.47 3.82 11.67
N LYS A 89 17.10 4.13 12.81
CA LYS A 89 18.50 4.58 12.87
C LYS A 89 19.32 3.62 13.72
N ALA A 90 20.58 3.39 13.35
CA ALA A 90 21.51 2.68 14.20
C ALA A 90 21.78 3.51 15.47
N GLU A 91 21.50 2.94 16.65
CA GLU A 91 21.76 3.59 17.94
C GLU A 91 23.22 3.39 18.35
N SER A 92 23.78 2.22 17.99
CA SER A 92 25.18 1.86 18.18
C SER A 92 25.71 1.20 16.91
N SER A 93 27.01 0.90 16.86
CA SER A 93 27.57 0.04 15.81
C SER A 93 26.82 -1.30 15.84
N CYS A 94 26.15 -1.65 14.76
CA CYS A 94 25.24 -2.80 14.73
C CYS A 94 25.38 -3.63 13.45
N VAL A 95 25.02 -4.90 13.56
CA VAL A 95 24.96 -5.84 12.46
C VAL A 95 23.51 -6.26 12.26
N LEU A 96 23.00 -6.04 11.06
CA LEU A 96 21.62 -6.34 10.70
C LEU A 96 21.56 -7.42 9.62
N ILE A 97 20.58 -8.32 9.73
CA ILE A 97 20.22 -9.23 8.65
C ILE A 97 18.97 -8.68 7.97
N GLU A 98 19.10 -8.27 6.71
CA GLU A 98 17.96 -7.93 5.85
C GLU A 98 17.46 -9.19 5.14
N ILE A 99 16.18 -9.48 5.32
CA ILE A 99 15.49 -10.60 4.70
C ILE A 99 14.45 -10.05 3.72
N PRO A 100 14.54 -10.38 2.42
CA PRO A 100 13.60 -9.89 1.42
C PRO A 100 12.15 -10.30 1.71
N ARG A 101 11.20 -9.45 1.34
CA ARG A 101 9.75 -9.70 1.53
C ARG A 101 9.31 -11.06 1.00
N ARG A 102 9.74 -11.43 -0.21
CA ARG A 102 9.37 -12.70 -0.86
C ARG A 102 9.79 -13.89 -0.01
N THR A 103 11.01 -13.86 0.50
CA THR A 103 11.56 -14.87 1.41
C THR A 103 10.71 -14.97 2.67
N MET A 104 10.41 -13.83 3.31
CA MET A 104 9.60 -13.80 4.53
C MET A 104 8.15 -14.22 4.33
N ILE A 105 7.55 -13.94 3.16
CA ILE A 105 6.22 -14.44 2.82
C ILE A 105 6.24 -15.96 2.73
N LYS A 106 7.25 -16.57 2.10
CA LYS A 106 7.42 -18.03 2.07
C LYS A 106 7.60 -18.59 3.48
N VAL A 107 8.42 -17.95 4.32
CA VAL A 107 8.64 -18.39 5.70
C VAL A 107 7.34 -18.36 6.50
N ARG A 108 6.60 -17.25 6.47
CA ARG A 108 5.26 -17.14 7.09
C ARG A 108 4.26 -18.13 6.51
N GLY A 109 4.34 -18.40 5.21
CA GLY A 109 3.50 -19.36 4.49
C GLY A 109 3.67 -20.79 5.01
N ASN A 110 4.90 -21.18 5.33
CA ASN A 110 5.28 -22.55 5.65
C ASN A 110 5.63 -22.80 7.12
N SER A 111 5.62 -21.77 7.98
CA SER A 111 5.83 -21.90 9.43
C SER A 111 4.72 -21.18 10.22
N PRO A 112 3.74 -21.93 10.75
CA PRO A 112 2.66 -21.38 11.58
C PRO A 112 3.18 -20.63 12.80
N ASP A 113 4.21 -21.14 13.48
CA ASP A 113 4.82 -20.51 14.66
C ASP A 113 5.40 -19.13 14.35
N VAL A 114 6.15 -19.03 13.24
CA VAL A 114 6.69 -17.74 12.78
C VAL A 114 5.55 -16.79 12.41
N ARG A 115 4.52 -17.29 11.72
CA ARG A 115 3.35 -16.48 11.36
C ARG A 115 2.65 -15.94 12.60
N GLN A 116 2.38 -16.78 13.59
CA GLN A 116 1.68 -16.38 14.82
C GLN A 116 2.50 -15.38 15.63
N ALA A 117 3.80 -15.61 15.79
CA ALA A 117 4.70 -14.70 16.49
C ALA A 117 4.76 -13.32 15.82
N LEU A 118 4.89 -13.28 14.49
CA LEU A 118 4.90 -12.03 13.73
C LEU A 118 3.55 -11.31 13.77
N ASP A 119 2.44 -12.03 13.59
CA ASP A 119 1.10 -11.44 13.59
C ASP A 119 0.75 -10.89 14.98
N ARG A 120 1.16 -11.55 16.07
CA ARG A 120 1.00 -11.07 17.45
C ARG A 120 1.78 -9.78 17.70
N GLU A 121 3.08 -9.78 17.38
CA GLU A 121 3.91 -8.58 17.57
C GLU A 121 3.41 -7.41 16.70
N ALA A 122 3.02 -7.69 15.46
CA ALA A 122 2.45 -6.70 14.57
C ALA A 122 1.14 -6.13 15.10
N ALA A 123 0.26 -6.95 15.69
CA ALA A 123 -0.98 -6.48 16.29
C ALA A 123 -0.71 -5.49 17.44
N ILE A 124 0.20 -5.82 18.37
CA ILE A 124 0.59 -4.92 19.46
C ILE A 124 1.08 -3.59 18.90
N ARG A 125 2.05 -3.62 17.97
CA ARG A 125 2.64 -2.42 17.38
C ARG A 125 1.63 -1.59 16.58
N GLN A 126 0.72 -2.24 15.84
CA GLN A 126 -0.31 -1.56 15.06
C GLN A 126 -1.37 -0.91 15.96
N ILE A 127 -1.79 -1.57 17.03
CA ILE A 127 -2.71 -0.98 18.01
C ILE A 127 -2.05 0.23 18.68
N GLN A 128 -0.79 0.09 19.12
CA GLN A 128 -0.03 1.20 19.69
C GLN A 128 0.10 2.35 18.70
N THR A 129 0.52 2.09 17.46
CA THR A 129 0.76 3.14 16.46
C THR A 129 -0.52 3.87 16.04
N TYR A 130 -1.63 3.14 15.82
CA TYR A 130 -2.80 3.69 15.11
C TYR A 130 -4.00 3.99 15.99
N ILE A 131 -4.09 3.35 17.15
CA ILE A 131 -5.20 3.53 18.11
C ILE A 131 -4.70 4.26 19.35
N ALA A 132 -3.60 3.79 19.92
CA ALA A 132 -3.24 4.05 21.31
C ALA A 132 -1.74 4.44 21.48
N PRO A 133 -1.28 5.54 20.85
CA PRO A 133 0.15 5.89 20.81
C PRO A 133 0.74 6.23 22.18
N ASP A 134 -0.08 6.82 23.07
CA ASP A 134 0.33 7.20 24.42
C ASP A 134 0.06 6.10 25.47
N VAL A 135 -0.42 4.92 25.05
CA VAL A 135 -0.67 3.81 25.96
C VAL A 135 0.61 2.96 26.12
N PRO A 136 1.02 2.66 27.37
CA PRO A 136 2.14 1.75 27.61
C PRO A 136 1.94 0.41 26.92
N ARG A 137 3.03 -0.12 26.35
CA ARG A 137 3.00 -1.39 25.63
C ARG A 137 2.39 -2.54 26.44
N GLN A 138 2.62 -2.58 27.76
CA GLN A 138 2.12 -3.64 28.65
C GLN A 138 0.60 -3.73 28.64
N ASP A 139 -0.10 -2.59 28.65
CA ASP A 139 -1.56 -2.52 28.66
C ASP A 139 -2.18 -2.95 27.31
N LEU A 140 -1.36 -2.98 26.25
CA LEU A 140 -1.79 -3.37 24.90
C LEU A 140 -1.60 -4.86 24.63
N ILE A 141 -0.84 -5.58 25.46
CA ILE A 141 -0.55 -7.01 25.24
C ILE A 141 -1.84 -7.82 25.31
N GLU A 142 -2.64 -7.63 26.36
CA GLU A 142 -3.88 -8.39 26.58
C GLU A 142 -4.90 -8.14 25.46
N ILE A 143 -5.02 -6.90 25.02
CA ILE A 143 -5.93 -6.50 23.93
C ILE A 143 -5.47 -7.08 22.59
N ALA A 144 -4.17 -7.07 22.32
CA ALA A 144 -3.63 -7.67 21.11
C ALA A 144 -3.76 -9.20 21.12
N GLU A 145 -3.56 -9.86 22.27
CA GLU A 145 -3.68 -11.32 22.42
C GLU A 145 -5.11 -11.82 22.26
N SER A 146 -6.09 -11.05 22.76
CA SER A 146 -7.52 -11.34 22.62
C SER A 146 -8.09 -10.91 21.26
N SER A 147 -7.34 -10.15 20.47
CA SER A 147 -7.77 -9.72 19.15
C SER A 147 -7.76 -10.86 18.12
N VAL A 148 -8.66 -10.79 17.14
CA VAL A 148 -8.78 -11.78 16.08
C VAL A 148 -8.43 -11.16 14.73
N ILE A 149 -7.54 -11.80 13.98
CA ILE A 149 -7.27 -11.42 12.60
C ILE A 149 -8.39 -11.96 11.72
N LYS A 150 -9.18 -11.07 11.11
CA LYS A 150 -10.20 -11.42 10.11
C LYS A 150 -9.75 -11.03 8.71
N SER A 151 -10.02 -11.90 7.74
CA SER A 151 -9.76 -11.67 6.31
C SER A 151 -11.07 -11.53 5.57
N PHE A 152 -11.14 -10.56 4.65
CA PHE A 152 -12.31 -10.25 3.86
C PHE A 152 -11.94 -10.17 2.38
N LYS A 153 -12.76 -10.78 1.51
CA LYS A 153 -12.65 -10.64 0.06
C LYS A 153 -13.26 -9.32 -0.40
N LEU A 154 -12.93 -8.90 -1.63
CA LEU A 154 -13.58 -7.76 -2.27
C LEU A 154 -15.11 -7.88 -2.18
N GLY A 155 -15.77 -6.84 -1.68
CA GLY A 155 -17.23 -6.78 -1.53
C GLY A 155 -17.80 -7.49 -0.31
N GLU A 156 -16.96 -8.15 0.50
CA GLU A 156 -17.42 -8.82 1.72
C GLU A 156 -17.70 -7.81 2.84
N VAL A 157 -18.83 -7.97 3.53
CA VAL A 157 -19.28 -7.05 4.57
C VAL A 157 -18.61 -7.40 5.90
N LEU A 158 -18.04 -6.39 6.56
CA LEU A 158 -17.48 -6.51 7.92
C LEU A 158 -18.60 -6.52 8.96
N PHE A 159 -19.52 -5.57 8.84
CA PHE A 159 -20.76 -5.45 9.62
C PHE A 159 -21.74 -4.53 8.89
N ASN A 160 -23.04 -4.70 9.16
CA ASN A 160 -24.12 -3.92 8.56
C ASN A 160 -24.54 -2.76 9.45
N GLU A 161 -25.12 -1.73 8.83
CA GLU A 161 -25.92 -0.72 9.53
C GLU A 161 -27.01 -1.40 10.37
N GLY A 162 -27.13 -1.00 11.63
CA GLY A 162 -28.12 -1.55 12.58
C GLY A 162 -27.66 -2.78 13.36
N ASP A 163 -26.52 -3.39 13.01
CA ASP A 163 -25.95 -4.49 13.80
C ASP A 163 -25.54 -4.01 15.20
N GLU A 164 -25.38 -4.94 16.15
CA GLU A 164 -24.83 -4.62 17.46
C GLU A 164 -23.38 -4.11 17.35
N ALA A 165 -23.04 -3.09 18.15
CA ALA A 165 -21.69 -2.56 18.22
C ALA A 165 -20.86 -3.31 19.28
N ASP A 166 -20.33 -4.46 18.89
CA ASP A 166 -19.64 -5.42 19.76
C ASP A 166 -18.10 -5.40 19.62
N SER A 167 -17.56 -4.67 18.64
CA SER A 167 -16.14 -4.76 18.29
C SER A 167 -15.63 -3.58 17.48
N LEU A 168 -14.31 -3.37 17.52
CA LEU A 168 -13.58 -2.40 16.72
C LEU A 168 -12.73 -3.13 15.68
N HIS A 169 -12.69 -2.65 14.44
CA HIS A 169 -11.83 -3.22 13.39
C HIS A 169 -10.73 -2.25 13.01
N LEU A 170 -9.48 -2.57 13.36
CA LEU A 170 -8.29 -1.88 12.83
C LEU A 170 -7.88 -2.52 11.51
N ILE A 171 -7.91 -1.76 10.42
CA ILE A 171 -7.58 -2.27 9.09
C ILE A 171 -6.06 -2.42 9.01
N ARG A 172 -5.57 -3.67 9.00
CA ARG A 172 -4.13 -3.95 9.00
C ARG A 172 -3.54 -4.04 7.58
N LYS A 173 -4.39 -4.40 6.61
CA LYS A 173 -4.03 -4.54 5.18
C LYS A 173 -5.28 -4.26 4.34
N GLY A 174 -5.10 -3.62 3.18
CA GLY A 174 -6.21 -3.27 2.29
C GLY A 174 -7.04 -2.09 2.79
N SER A 175 -8.32 -2.07 2.45
CA SER A 175 -9.21 -0.93 2.69
C SER A 175 -10.68 -1.30 2.65
N VAL A 176 -11.51 -0.48 3.27
CA VAL A 176 -12.97 -0.65 3.34
C VAL A 176 -13.69 0.62 2.89
N SER A 177 -14.94 0.47 2.43
CA SER A 177 -15.88 1.56 2.23
C SER A 177 -16.91 1.58 3.35
N VAL A 178 -17.36 2.78 3.70
CA VAL A 178 -18.43 3.01 4.68
C VAL A 178 -19.62 3.53 3.91
N SER A 179 -20.77 2.88 4.04
CA SER A 179 -21.99 3.22 3.30
C SER A 179 -23.23 3.23 4.18
N LYS A 180 -24.22 4.03 3.82
CA LYS A 180 -25.49 4.13 4.54
C LYS A 180 -26.66 4.04 3.58
N ARG A 181 -27.78 3.46 4.04
CA ARG A 181 -28.98 3.37 3.22
C ARG A 181 -29.80 4.66 3.31
N LEU A 182 -29.78 5.47 2.26
CA LEU A 182 -30.50 6.74 2.15
C LEU A 182 -31.52 6.66 1.01
N GLY A 183 -32.80 6.92 1.31
CA GLY A 183 -33.87 6.90 0.28
C GLY A 183 -33.99 5.56 -0.47
N GLY A 184 -33.68 4.44 0.19
CA GLY A 184 -33.70 3.10 -0.42
C GLY A 184 -32.47 2.73 -1.25
N ARG A 185 -31.47 3.61 -1.38
CA ARG A 185 -30.20 3.34 -2.07
C ARG A 185 -29.04 3.30 -1.09
N SER A 186 -28.02 2.49 -1.38
CA SER A 186 -26.76 2.51 -0.63
C SER A 186 -25.88 3.64 -1.15
N VAL A 187 -25.46 4.54 -0.27
CA VAL A 187 -24.58 5.68 -0.59
C VAL A 187 -23.28 5.50 0.17
N VAL A 188 -22.14 5.49 -0.54
CA VAL A 188 -20.83 5.48 0.10
C VAL A 188 -20.55 6.86 0.69
N LEU A 189 -20.35 6.87 2.01
CA LEU A 189 -20.06 8.05 2.80
C LEU A 189 -18.56 8.30 2.90
N ASN A 190 -17.76 7.24 3.02
CA ASN A 190 -16.34 7.36 3.27
C ASN A 190 -15.54 6.15 2.79
N TYR A 191 -14.24 6.34 2.66
CA TYR A 191 -13.25 5.30 2.40
C TYR A 191 -12.23 5.26 3.54
N VAL A 192 -11.90 4.07 4.01
CA VAL A 192 -10.98 3.88 5.12
C VAL A 192 -9.88 2.90 4.72
N ALA A 193 -8.66 3.40 4.61
CA ALA A 193 -7.47 2.61 4.30
C ALA A 193 -6.85 1.96 5.55
N SER A 194 -5.96 0.99 5.33
CA SER A 194 -5.13 0.38 6.38
C SER A 194 -4.41 1.42 7.27
N GLY A 195 -4.13 1.05 8.52
CA GLY A 195 -3.66 1.97 9.56
C GLY A 195 -4.75 2.89 10.14
N ASN A 196 -6.00 2.74 9.71
CA ASN A 196 -7.16 3.38 10.33
C ASN A 196 -8.13 2.29 10.81
N TYR A 197 -9.09 2.67 11.65
CA TYR A 197 -10.07 1.75 12.22
C TYR A 197 -11.51 2.19 11.94
N VAL A 198 -12.44 1.25 12.09
CA VAL A 198 -13.88 1.44 11.96
C VAL A 198 -14.63 0.70 13.06
N GLY A 199 -15.83 1.15 13.36
CA GLY A 199 -16.72 0.53 14.35
C GLY A 199 -16.73 1.24 15.71
N GLU A 200 -15.87 2.23 15.93
CA GLU A 200 -15.80 3.00 17.18
C GLU A 200 -17.09 3.77 17.45
N MET A 201 -17.81 4.23 16.40
CA MET A 201 -18.97 5.08 16.57
C MET A 201 -20.04 4.42 17.45
N GLY A 202 -20.36 3.15 17.18
CA GLY A 202 -21.33 2.41 17.97
C GLY A 202 -20.83 2.10 19.39
N LEU A 203 -19.52 1.85 19.55
CA LEU A 203 -18.92 1.61 20.87
C LEU A 203 -18.95 2.87 21.75
N VAL A 204 -18.60 4.03 21.20
CA VAL A 204 -18.56 5.32 21.91
C VAL A 204 -19.96 5.81 22.24
N SER A 205 -20.89 5.72 21.30
CA SER A 205 -22.27 6.19 21.50
C SER A 205 -23.19 5.20 22.22
N ASN A 206 -22.72 3.96 22.46
CA ASN A 206 -23.56 2.85 22.94
C ASN A 206 -24.83 2.66 22.09
N ALA A 207 -24.67 2.74 20.76
CA ALA A 207 -25.74 2.58 19.79
C ALA A 207 -25.38 1.50 18.75
N PRO A 208 -26.36 0.97 18.01
CA PRO A 208 -26.09 0.07 16.88
C PRO A 208 -25.15 0.70 15.84
N ARG A 209 -24.56 -0.15 14.98
CA ARG A 209 -23.69 0.29 13.88
C ARG A 209 -24.38 1.36 13.04
N SER A 210 -23.76 2.53 12.92
CA SER A 210 -24.35 3.69 12.22
C SER A 210 -24.33 3.62 10.69
N ALA A 211 -23.59 2.66 10.14
CA ALA A 211 -23.34 2.47 8.71
C ALA A 211 -22.85 1.03 8.45
N THR A 212 -23.04 0.56 7.21
CA THR A 212 -22.47 -0.69 6.70
C THR A 212 -21.02 -0.47 6.29
N VAL A 213 -20.14 -1.40 6.66
CA VAL A 213 -18.74 -1.39 6.25
C VAL A 213 -18.44 -2.61 5.39
N THR A 214 -17.88 -2.36 4.20
CA THR A 214 -17.61 -3.40 3.20
C THR A 214 -16.16 -3.32 2.75
N ALA A 215 -15.52 -4.47 2.53
CA ALA A 215 -14.19 -4.54 1.95
C ALA A 215 -14.18 -3.94 0.54
N ALA A 216 -13.51 -2.80 0.38
CA ALA A 216 -13.36 -2.12 -0.91
C ALA A 216 -12.32 -2.82 -1.80
N VAL A 217 -11.44 -3.60 -1.17
CA VAL A 217 -10.38 -4.43 -1.74
C VAL A 217 -10.21 -5.62 -0.81
N ALA A 218 -9.50 -6.68 -1.21
CA ALA A 218 -9.18 -7.76 -0.28
C ALA A 218 -8.41 -7.21 0.93
N CYS A 219 -8.98 -7.33 2.13
CA CYS A 219 -8.47 -6.67 3.33
C CYS A 219 -8.38 -7.62 4.52
N GLU A 220 -7.54 -7.24 5.48
CA GLU A 220 -7.45 -7.92 6.78
C GLU A 220 -7.63 -6.89 7.89
N THR A 221 -8.33 -7.26 8.95
CA THR A 221 -8.52 -6.42 10.13
C THR A 221 -8.06 -7.13 11.39
N ILE A 222 -7.48 -6.37 12.32
CA ILE A 222 -7.39 -6.76 13.72
C ILE A 222 -8.73 -6.39 14.36
N GLN A 223 -9.58 -7.39 14.62
CA GLN A 223 -10.83 -7.20 15.34
C GLN A 223 -10.54 -7.23 16.85
N ILE A 224 -10.80 -6.11 17.51
CA ILE A 224 -10.66 -5.93 18.94
C ILE A 224 -12.05 -6.02 19.56
N ASP A 225 -12.16 -6.76 20.65
CA ASP A 225 -13.39 -6.87 21.41
C ASP A 225 -13.85 -5.50 21.93
N GLY A 226 -15.15 -5.22 21.81
CA GLY A 226 -15.72 -3.92 22.16
C GLY A 226 -15.65 -3.63 23.66
N SER A 227 -15.78 -4.64 24.51
CA SER A 227 -15.64 -4.48 25.96
C SER A 227 -14.20 -4.19 26.34
N ALA A 228 -13.23 -4.93 25.78
CA ALA A 228 -11.81 -4.69 25.99
C ALA A 228 -11.40 -3.28 25.53
N PHE A 229 -11.90 -2.82 24.38
CA PHE A 229 -11.63 -1.47 23.89
C PHE A 229 -12.23 -0.38 24.79
N LYS A 230 -13.46 -0.58 25.29
CA LYS A 230 -14.08 0.34 26.26
C LYS A 230 -13.29 0.41 27.57
N SER A 231 -12.89 -0.73 28.13
CA SER A 231 -12.05 -0.79 29.32
C SER A 231 -10.72 -0.04 29.14
N LEU A 232 -10.11 -0.13 27.95
CA LEU A 232 -8.90 0.62 27.63
C LEU A 232 -9.15 2.14 27.62
N MET A 233 -10.25 2.59 26.98
CA MET A 233 -10.62 4.01 26.96
C MET A 233 -10.92 4.55 28.36
N ASP A 234 -11.62 3.78 29.20
CA ASP A 234 -11.94 4.21 30.57
C ASP A 234 -10.68 4.31 31.45
N SER A 235 -9.68 3.47 31.19
CA SER A 235 -8.40 3.49 31.91
C SER A 235 -7.41 4.53 31.36
N ASN A 236 -7.66 5.11 30.17
CA ASN A 236 -6.74 6.06 29.54
C ASN A 236 -7.45 7.30 28.97
N VAL A 237 -7.36 8.40 29.72
CA VAL A 237 -8.03 9.67 29.40
C VAL A 237 -7.58 10.26 28.06
N LYS A 238 -6.29 10.14 27.70
CA LYS A 238 -5.77 10.67 26.43
C LYS A 238 -6.33 9.90 25.24
N LEU A 239 -6.35 8.56 25.32
CA LEU A 239 -6.96 7.71 24.32
C LEU A 239 -8.44 8.04 24.16
N LYS A 240 -9.19 8.11 25.26
CA LYS A 240 -10.62 8.44 25.25
C LYS A 240 -10.89 9.77 24.53
N ALA A 241 -10.16 10.82 24.89
CA ALA A 241 -10.28 12.12 24.24
C ALA A 241 -9.96 12.07 22.73
N SER A 242 -8.91 11.33 22.33
CA SER A 242 -8.55 11.15 20.92
C SER A 242 -9.64 10.43 20.12
N VAL A 243 -10.21 9.36 20.69
CA VAL A 243 -11.29 8.58 20.07
C VAL A 243 -12.58 9.41 19.98
N GLU A 244 -12.94 10.15 21.02
CA GLU A 244 -14.10 11.04 21.03
C GLU A 244 -13.98 12.19 20.01
N SER A 245 -12.76 12.72 19.82
CA SER A 245 -12.51 13.72 18.77
C SER A 245 -12.76 13.13 17.39
N LYS A 246 -12.18 11.96 17.08
CA LYS A 246 -12.41 11.26 15.80
C LYS A 246 -13.89 10.91 15.58
N PHE A 247 -14.62 10.55 16.64
CA PHE A 247 -16.05 10.31 16.58
C PHE A 247 -16.83 11.56 16.13
N LYS A 248 -16.53 12.73 16.72
CA LYS A 248 -17.16 14.02 16.33
C LYS A 248 -16.85 14.39 14.88
N ASP A 249 -15.60 14.20 14.45
CA ASP A 249 -15.20 14.46 13.07
C ASP A 249 -15.98 13.59 12.09
N ARG A 250 -16.17 12.31 12.41
CA ARG A 250 -16.92 11.36 11.57
C ARG A 250 -18.40 11.66 11.48
N ILE A 251 -19.04 12.11 12.57
CA ILE A 251 -20.44 12.58 12.50
C ILE A 251 -20.54 13.72 11.49
N THR A 252 -19.68 14.73 11.63
CA THR A 252 -19.68 15.91 10.76
C THR A 252 -19.44 15.54 9.29
N GLN A 253 -18.50 14.63 9.02
CA GLN A 253 -18.21 14.15 7.66
C GLN A 253 -19.38 13.36 7.07
N ASN A 254 -19.98 12.44 7.84
CA ASN A 254 -21.07 11.60 7.38
C ASN A 254 -22.35 12.41 7.10
N GLU A 255 -22.64 13.44 7.90
CA GLU A 255 -23.77 14.36 7.66
C GLU A 255 -23.61 15.12 6.35
N ARG A 256 -22.42 15.69 6.09
CA ARG A 256 -22.11 16.38 4.82
C ARG A 256 -22.22 15.44 3.62
N ALA A 257 -21.68 14.23 3.73
CA ALA A 257 -21.78 13.22 2.67
C ALA A 257 -23.23 12.79 2.40
N SER A 258 -24.07 12.73 3.45
CA SER A 258 -25.49 12.37 3.31
C SER A 258 -26.33 13.46 2.66
N GLN A 259 -26.00 14.73 2.87
CA GLN A 259 -26.74 15.87 2.31
C GLN A 259 -26.41 16.15 0.85
N THR A 260 -25.18 15.83 0.41
CA THR A 260 -24.69 16.25 -0.91
C THR A 260 -25.24 15.46 -2.08
N GLY A 261 -25.95 14.33 -1.89
CA GLY A 261 -26.71 13.57 -2.92
C GLY A 261 -25.89 12.99 -4.10
N ASN A 262 -25.09 13.82 -4.74
CA ASN A 262 -24.09 13.54 -5.78
C ASN A 262 -22.68 13.26 -5.20
N GLY A 263 -22.40 13.61 -3.95
CA GLY A 263 -21.10 13.42 -3.31
C GLY A 263 -20.66 11.94 -3.29
N GLY A 264 -21.55 11.01 -2.95
CA GLY A 264 -21.23 9.58 -2.98
C GLY A 264 -20.88 9.02 -4.37
N GLY A 265 -21.32 9.67 -5.46
CA GLY A 265 -21.19 9.15 -6.82
C GLY A 265 -19.74 9.09 -7.32
N ILE A 266 -18.95 10.14 -7.11
CA ILE A 266 -17.53 10.13 -7.50
C ILE A 266 -16.71 9.18 -6.63
N LEU A 267 -16.97 9.11 -5.32
CA LEU A 267 -16.27 8.16 -4.45
C LEU A 267 -16.61 6.72 -4.82
N GLN A 268 -17.90 6.42 -5.07
CA GLN A 268 -18.34 5.12 -5.58
C GLN A 268 -17.61 4.78 -6.90
N PHE A 269 -17.57 5.71 -7.84
CA PHE A 269 -16.83 5.57 -9.09
C PHE A 269 -15.35 5.23 -8.85
N LEU A 270 -14.64 6.00 -8.02
CA LEU A 270 -13.22 5.75 -7.70
C LEU A 270 -13.00 4.36 -7.10
N LEU A 271 -13.90 3.90 -6.23
CA LEU A 271 -13.84 2.57 -5.63
C LEU A 271 -14.09 1.47 -6.66
N GLU A 272 -15.13 1.59 -7.48
CA GLU A 272 -15.43 0.65 -8.57
C GLU A 272 -14.28 0.54 -9.56
N GLN A 273 -13.62 1.66 -9.83
CA GLN A 273 -12.48 1.65 -10.72
C GLN A 273 -11.26 1.02 -10.06
N GLY A 274 -11.19 0.78 -8.75
CA GLY A 274 -10.04 0.18 -8.05
C GLY A 274 -8.94 1.20 -7.70
N VAL A 275 -9.30 2.48 -7.55
CA VAL A 275 -8.36 3.54 -7.13
C VAL A 275 -7.89 3.33 -5.70
N SER A 276 -8.66 2.61 -4.87
CA SER A 276 -8.32 2.23 -3.50
C SER A 276 -7.02 1.43 -3.37
N GLU A 277 -6.69 0.58 -4.33
CA GLU A 277 -5.45 -0.22 -4.31
C GLU A 277 -4.25 0.52 -4.90
N ALA A 278 -4.47 1.66 -5.56
CA ALA A 278 -3.41 2.41 -6.21
C ALA A 278 -2.51 3.10 -5.18
N THR A 279 -1.27 3.39 -5.56
CA THR A 279 -0.49 4.41 -4.84
C THR A 279 -0.35 5.69 -5.62
N ASP A 280 -0.58 5.61 -6.93
CA ASP A 280 -0.56 6.74 -7.84
C ASP A 280 -1.46 6.43 -9.03
N VAL A 281 -2.39 7.34 -9.36
CA VAL A 281 -3.30 7.21 -10.50
C VAL A 281 -3.11 8.41 -11.41
N LEU A 282 -2.97 8.15 -12.72
CA LEU A 282 -3.08 9.20 -13.72
C LEU A 282 -4.56 9.53 -13.90
N LEU A 283 -4.90 10.82 -13.78
CA LEU A 283 -6.21 11.36 -14.09
C LEU A 283 -6.09 12.40 -15.20
N ILE A 284 -7.15 12.54 -15.98
CA ILE A 284 -7.31 13.60 -16.96
C ILE A 284 -8.59 14.36 -16.64
N ASP A 285 -8.47 15.66 -16.42
CA ASP A 285 -9.62 16.56 -16.34
C ASP A 285 -10.10 16.90 -17.76
N GLU A 286 -11.22 16.30 -18.17
CA GLU A 286 -11.82 16.52 -19.48
C GLU A 286 -12.31 17.95 -19.70
N SER A 287 -12.51 18.74 -18.63
CA SER A 287 -12.83 20.17 -18.80
C SER A 287 -11.64 21.00 -19.30
N LEU A 288 -10.41 20.50 -19.11
CA LEU A 288 -9.16 21.13 -19.53
C LEU A 288 -8.50 20.40 -20.71
N CYS A 289 -8.86 19.14 -20.96
CA CYS A 289 -8.24 18.33 -22.00
C CYS A 289 -8.70 18.75 -23.40
N ILE A 290 -7.74 19.07 -24.27
CA ILE A 290 -8.00 19.45 -25.67
C ILE A 290 -7.78 18.31 -26.68
N GLY A 291 -7.57 17.07 -26.21
CA GLY A 291 -7.41 15.90 -27.09
C GLY A 291 -6.20 15.93 -28.03
N CYS A 292 -5.09 16.57 -27.62
CA CYS A 292 -3.91 16.74 -28.50
C CYS A 292 -2.96 15.52 -28.57
N ASP A 293 -3.18 14.51 -27.72
CA ASP A 293 -2.38 13.28 -27.56
C ASP A 293 -0.91 13.49 -27.17
N ASN A 294 -0.53 14.68 -26.72
CA ASN A 294 0.86 14.96 -26.30
C ASN A 294 1.30 14.06 -25.14
N CYS A 295 0.37 13.66 -24.26
CA CYS A 295 0.68 12.76 -23.15
C CYS A 295 1.12 11.36 -23.62
N GLU A 296 0.48 10.81 -24.64
CA GLU A 296 0.83 9.51 -25.23
C GLU A 296 2.07 9.60 -26.11
N LYS A 297 2.16 10.63 -26.97
CA LYS A 297 3.31 10.85 -27.84
C LYS A 297 4.59 11.00 -27.02
N ALA A 298 4.57 11.84 -25.98
CA ALA A 298 5.72 12.01 -25.09
C ALA A 298 6.05 10.71 -24.32
N CYS A 299 5.04 9.93 -23.94
CA CYS A 299 5.25 8.63 -23.30
C CYS A 299 5.98 7.67 -24.24
N ALA A 300 5.50 7.53 -25.49
CA ALA A 300 6.12 6.69 -26.50
C ALA A 300 7.56 7.14 -26.82
N GLU A 301 7.79 8.44 -27.02
CA GLU A 301 9.13 8.99 -27.28
C GLU A 301 10.11 8.72 -26.14
N THR A 302 9.63 8.76 -24.90
CA THR A 302 10.42 8.45 -23.70
C THR A 302 10.74 6.96 -23.59
N HIS A 303 9.87 6.10 -24.11
CA HIS A 303 9.92 4.65 -23.90
C HIS A 303 10.00 3.87 -25.20
N ASP A 304 11.04 4.19 -26.00
CA ASP A 304 11.42 3.43 -27.20
C ASP A 304 10.27 3.22 -28.19
N GLY A 305 9.46 4.26 -28.41
CA GLY A 305 8.33 4.24 -29.34
C GLY A 305 7.09 3.51 -28.84
N VAL A 306 7.09 3.04 -27.59
CA VAL A 306 6.00 2.26 -27.01
C VAL A 306 5.32 3.08 -25.90
N SER A 307 4.15 3.66 -26.19
CA SER A 307 3.35 4.32 -25.16
C SER A 307 2.94 3.31 -24.09
N ARG A 308 3.03 3.72 -22.82
CA ARG A 308 2.63 2.95 -21.63
C ARG A 308 1.34 3.53 -21.00
N LEU A 309 0.61 4.29 -21.81
CA LEU A 309 -0.60 5.03 -21.54
C LEU A 309 -1.49 4.92 -22.79
N ASP A 310 -2.79 4.76 -22.58
CA ASP A 310 -3.83 5.03 -23.59
C ASP A 310 -4.76 6.10 -23.01
N ARG A 311 -4.81 7.28 -23.65
CA ARG A 311 -5.52 8.48 -23.17
C ARG A 311 -7.03 8.34 -23.33
N GLU A 312 -7.49 7.64 -24.36
CA GLU A 312 -8.91 7.53 -24.68
C GLU A 312 -9.55 6.35 -23.96
N ALA A 313 -8.79 5.27 -23.76
CA ALA A 313 -9.28 4.11 -23.04
C ALA A 313 -9.38 4.39 -21.55
N GLY A 314 -10.57 4.18 -21.00
CA GLY A 314 -10.78 4.27 -19.56
C GLY A 314 -12.18 4.77 -19.24
N PRO A 315 -12.59 4.66 -17.98
CA PRO A 315 -13.86 5.17 -17.50
C PRO A 315 -13.79 6.70 -17.26
N THR A 316 -14.89 7.40 -17.52
CA THR A 316 -15.07 8.81 -17.18
C THR A 316 -16.27 8.96 -16.24
N TYR A 317 -16.12 9.78 -15.20
CA TYR A 317 -17.24 10.26 -14.38
C TYR A 317 -17.19 11.79 -14.30
N GLN A 318 -18.25 12.44 -14.77
CA GLN A 318 -18.29 13.90 -14.96
C GLN A 318 -17.10 14.34 -15.82
N THR A 319 -16.20 15.18 -15.33
CA THR A 319 -14.99 15.60 -16.05
C THR A 319 -13.76 14.78 -15.67
N MET A 320 -13.89 13.81 -14.77
CA MET A 320 -12.76 13.02 -14.29
C MET A 320 -12.63 11.74 -15.12
N HIS A 321 -11.60 11.70 -15.96
CA HIS A 321 -11.24 10.52 -16.76
C HIS A 321 -10.06 9.77 -16.13
N ILE A 322 -10.18 8.45 -16.01
CA ILE A 322 -9.11 7.56 -15.53
C ILE A 322 -8.56 6.79 -16.73
N PRO A 323 -7.52 7.29 -17.42
CA PRO A 323 -6.97 6.60 -18.58
C PRO A 323 -6.32 5.27 -18.21
N THR A 324 -6.14 4.40 -19.21
CA THR A 324 -5.47 3.11 -19.06
C THR A 324 -3.98 3.32 -18.86
N SER A 325 -3.54 3.28 -17.60
CA SER A 325 -2.15 3.46 -17.19
C SER A 325 -1.88 2.77 -15.86
N CYS A 326 -0.62 2.36 -15.64
CA CYS A 326 -0.27 1.67 -14.41
C CYS A 326 -0.53 2.53 -13.16
N ARG A 327 -1.10 1.88 -12.14
CA ARG A 327 -1.54 2.47 -10.87
C ARG A 327 -0.57 2.26 -9.70
N HIS A 328 0.55 1.58 -9.97
CA HIS A 328 1.62 1.30 -9.01
C HIS A 328 1.12 0.72 -7.67
N CYS A 329 0.15 -0.20 -7.75
CA CYS A 329 -0.66 -0.66 -6.62
C CYS A 329 0.12 -0.90 -5.32
N GLU A 330 -0.51 -0.64 -4.18
CA GLU A 330 0.07 -0.89 -2.85
C GLU A 330 0.54 -2.34 -2.70
N ASN A 331 -0.27 -3.27 -3.21
CA ASN A 331 0.06 -4.68 -3.35
C ASN A 331 0.08 -5.05 -4.85
N PRO A 332 1.24 -4.95 -5.54
CA PRO A 332 1.29 -5.14 -6.99
C PRO A 332 0.98 -6.59 -7.39
N HIS A 333 -0.20 -6.83 -7.97
CA HIS A 333 -0.59 -8.15 -8.48
C HIS A 333 0.44 -8.71 -9.47
N CYS A 334 1.03 -7.83 -10.27
CA CYS A 334 2.04 -8.18 -11.28
C CYS A 334 3.34 -8.74 -10.69
N MET A 335 3.70 -8.43 -9.44
CA MET A 335 4.92 -8.92 -8.79
C MET A 335 4.78 -10.35 -8.25
N THR A 336 3.56 -10.85 -8.09
CA THR A 336 3.29 -12.12 -7.39
C THR A 336 3.99 -13.31 -8.05
N ASP A 337 3.91 -13.38 -9.39
CA ASP A 337 4.31 -14.56 -10.17
C ASP A 337 5.28 -14.21 -11.30
N CYS A 338 6.29 -13.38 -11.03
CA CYS A 338 7.38 -13.09 -11.96
C CYS A 338 8.51 -14.12 -11.79
N PRO A 339 8.71 -15.09 -12.72
CA PRO A 339 9.73 -16.12 -12.54
C PRO A 339 11.17 -15.59 -12.40
N PRO A 340 11.64 -14.62 -13.22
CA PRO A 340 12.97 -14.06 -13.07
C PRO A 340 13.05 -12.95 -12.02
N ASP A 341 11.97 -12.67 -11.28
CA ASP A 341 11.89 -11.56 -10.31
C ASP A 341 12.24 -10.19 -10.91
N ALA A 342 11.89 -9.99 -12.19
CA ALA A 342 12.21 -8.78 -12.95
C ALA A 342 11.35 -7.56 -12.59
N ILE A 343 10.31 -7.72 -11.76
CA ILE A 343 9.42 -6.61 -11.40
C ILE A 343 9.80 -6.15 -9.99
N LYS A 344 10.27 -4.90 -9.90
CA LYS A 344 10.78 -4.31 -8.67
C LYS A 344 9.95 -3.11 -8.25
N ARG A 345 10.17 -2.65 -7.02
CA ARG A 345 9.59 -1.42 -6.51
C ARG A 345 10.70 -0.53 -5.97
N SER A 346 10.73 0.72 -6.40
CA SER A 346 11.64 1.74 -5.86
C SER A 346 11.25 2.13 -4.42
N PRO A 347 12.16 2.76 -3.65
CA PRO A 347 11.82 3.36 -2.37
C PRO A 347 10.74 4.44 -2.44
N SER A 348 10.64 5.14 -3.58
CA SER A 348 9.61 6.15 -3.91
C SER A 348 8.27 5.56 -4.37
N GLY A 349 8.20 4.24 -4.61
CA GLY A 349 6.96 3.49 -4.77
C GLY A 349 6.62 3.06 -6.18
N GLU A 350 7.34 3.55 -7.19
CA GLU A 350 7.23 3.09 -8.57
C GLU A 350 7.48 1.59 -8.66
N VAL A 351 6.46 0.84 -9.05
CA VAL A 351 6.65 -0.51 -9.58
C VAL A 351 7.22 -0.39 -10.99
N PHE A 352 8.29 -1.11 -11.33
CA PHE A 352 8.94 -1.10 -12.65
C PHE A 352 9.41 -2.49 -13.08
N ILE A 353 9.77 -2.64 -14.35
CA ILE A 353 10.24 -3.92 -14.92
C ILE A 353 11.68 -3.75 -15.39
N GLU A 354 12.57 -4.59 -14.88
CA GLU A 354 13.99 -4.65 -15.22
C GLU A 354 14.26 -5.49 -16.47
N ASP A 355 15.49 -5.38 -16.99
CA ASP A 355 15.93 -6.06 -18.20
C ASP A 355 15.95 -7.58 -18.11
N SER A 356 15.96 -8.14 -16.91
CA SER A 356 15.83 -9.57 -16.61
C SER A 356 14.46 -10.16 -17.04
N CYS A 357 13.53 -9.34 -17.52
CA CYS A 357 12.25 -9.79 -18.06
C CYS A 357 12.41 -10.72 -19.26
N ILE A 358 11.87 -11.93 -19.13
CA ILE A 358 11.87 -12.97 -20.16
C ILE A 358 10.61 -12.97 -21.06
N GLY A 359 9.70 -12.01 -20.89
CA GLY A 359 8.51 -11.90 -21.76
C GLY A 359 7.39 -12.93 -21.55
N CYS A 360 7.38 -13.68 -20.44
CA CYS A 360 6.40 -14.76 -20.20
C CYS A 360 4.92 -14.32 -20.09
N GLY A 361 4.67 -13.04 -19.84
CA GLY A 361 3.31 -12.46 -19.78
C GLY A 361 2.50 -12.77 -18.51
N ASN A 362 3.07 -13.42 -17.49
CA ASN A 362 2.36 -13.67 -16.22
C ASN A 362 1.84 -12.37 -15.60
N CYS A 363 2.70 -11.35 -15.53
CA CYS A 363 2.33 -10.05 -14.98
C CYS A 363 1.15 -9.39 -15.72
N ALA A 364 1.08 -9.54 -17.05
CA ALA A 364 -0.02 -9.02 -17.84
C ALA A 364 -1.34 -9.73 -17.52
N ARG A 365 -1.31 -11.06 -17.37
CA ARG A 365 -2.50 -11.84 -16.95
C ARG A 365 -2.94 -11.52 -15.52
N SER A 366 -1.99 -11.29 -14.62
CA SER A 366 -2.29 -11.00 -13.20
C SER A 366 -2.75 -9.56 -12.96
N CYS A 367 -2.58 -8.65 -13.91
CA CYS A 367 -2.99 -7.26 -13.71
C CYS A 367 -4.51 -7.10 -13.95
N PRO A 368 -5.31 -6.78 -12.92
CA PRO A 368 -6.76 -6.66 -13.08
C PRO A 368 -7.18 -5.44 -13.92
N TYR A 369 -6.24 -4.51 -14.15
CA TYR A 369 -6.47 -3.27 -14.88
C TYR A 369 -6.04 -3.33 -16.35
N GLY A 370 -5.42 -4.45 -16.80
CA GLY A 370 -5.01 -4.61 -18.20
C GLY A 370 -3.90 -3.67 -18.68
N VAL A 371 -3.16 -3.02 -17.78
CA VAL A 371 -2.21 -1.92 -18.10
C VAL A 371 -0.78 -2.39 -18.42
N ILE A 372 -0.56 -3.70 -18.55
CA ILE A 372 0.76 -4.28 -18.86
C ILE A 372 0.68 -4.96 -20.22
N GLN A 373 1.57 -4.57 -21.13
CA GLN A 373 1.59 -5.05 -22.51
C GLN A 373 2.91 -5.77 -22.84
N LEU A 374 2.88 -6.69 -23.80
CA LEU A 374 4.07 -7.34 -24.34
C LEU A 374 4.51 -6.62 -25.62
N ALA A 375 5.62 -5.90 -25.55
CA ALA A 375 6.13 -5.07 -26.63
C ALA A 375 7.53 -5.52 -27.06
N SER A 376 7.83 -5.34 -28.35
CA SER A 376 9.18 -5.51 -28.88
C SER A 376 9.95 -4.21 -28.62
N LEU A 377 10.98 -4.27 -27.79
CA LEU A 377 11.85 -3.14 -27.50
C LEU A 377 13.00 -3.13 -28.50
N ASP A 378 12.67 -2.93 -29.78
CA ASP A 378 13.66 -2.88 -30.85
C ASP A 378 13.50 -1.54 -31.56
N ASN A 379 14.28 -0.56 -31.11
CA ASN A 379 14.34 0.75 -31.74
C ASN A 379 15.80 1.15 -31.97
N LYS A 380 16.55 0.28 -32.66
CA LYS A 380 17.60 0.82 -33.52
C LYS A 380 16.89 1.65 -34.57
N LYS A 381 16.92 2.99 -34.41
CA LYS A 381 16.63 3.93 -35.49
C LYS A 381 17.54 3.55 -36.65
N THR A 382 17.06 2.72 -37.57
CA THR A 382 17.81 2.38 -38.78
C THR A 382 17.90 3.66 -39.58
N GLY A 383 19.02 4.38 -39.47
CA GLY A 383 19.29 5.55 -40.30
C GLY A 383 19.13 5.17 -41.78
N ILE A 384 18.80 6.16 -42.62
CA ILE A 384 18.61 5.98 -44.07
C ILE A 384 19.72 5.12 -44.71
N LEU A 385 20.97 5.27 -44.25
CA LEU A 385 22.11 4.45 -44.70
C LEU A 385 21.96 2.95 -44.37
N SER A 386 21.44 2.57 -43.20
CA SER A 386 21.23 1.17 -42.84
C SER A 386 20.24 0.46 -43.77
N ARG A 387 19.20 1.17 -44.25
CA ARG A 387 18.20 0.62 -45.19
C ARG A 387 18.74 0.42 -46.62
N LEU A 388 19.82 1.09 -46.99
CA LEU A 388 20.45 0.94 -48.32
C LEU A 388 21.39 -0.27 -48.40
N PHE A 389 21.87 -0.79 -47.27
CA PHE A 389 22.87 -1.87 -47.24
C PHE A 389 22.36 -3.20 -46.67
N THR A 390 21.17 -3.28 -46.06
CA THR A 390 20.59 -4.54 -45.58
C THR A 390 19.69 -5.19 -46.64
N LYS A 391 20.32 -5.86 -47.62
CA LYS A 391 19.64 -6.91 -48.40
C LYS A 391 19.71 -8.21 -47.60
N ASN A 392 18.53 -8.78 -47.32
CA ASN A 392 18.27 -9.97 -46.50
C ASN A 392 18.41 -9.75 -44.99
N ASP A 393 17.36 -9.22 -44.38
CA ASP A 393 17.20 -9.29 -42.94
C ASP A 393 16.11 -10.32 -42.63
N THR A 394 16.52 -11.58 -42.42
CA THR A 394 15.78 -12.52 -41.58
C THR A 394 16.00 -12.10 -40.13
N SER A 395 15.63 -10.87 -39.76
CA SER A 395 15.72 -10.44 -38.38
C SER A 395 14.66 -11.21 -37.60
N GLU A 396 15.13 -12.17 -36.79
CA GLU A 396 14.35 -12.71 -35.69
C GLU A 396 13.77 -11.51 -34.93
N LYS A 397 12.44 -11.36 -34.92
CA LYS A 397 11.78 -10.29 -34.16
C LYS A 397 12.31 -10.37 -32.73
N ALA A 398 12.84 -9.25 -32.22
CA ALA A 398 13.34 -9.23 -30.85
C ALA A 398 12.28 -9.79 -29.88
N PRO A 399 12.71 -10.55 -28.86
CA PRO A 399 11.81 -11.14 -27.91
C PRO A 399 10.99 -10.03 -27.23
N LYS A 400 9.67 -10.18 -27.21
CA LYS A 400 8.78 -9.22 -26.56
C LYS A 400 9.06 -9.22 -25.05
N LYS A 401 9.22 -8.03 -24.46
CA LYS A 401 9.26 -7.86 -23.01
C LYS A 401 7.95 -7.26 -22.50
N ALA A 402 7.63 -7.53 -21.25
CA ALA A 402 6.54 -6.85 -20.58
C ALA A 402 6.92 -5.39 -20.34
N VAL A 403 6.03 -4.46 -20.68
CA VAL A 403 6.19 -3.04 -20.42
C VAL A 403 4.94 -2.49 -19.76
N LYS A 404 5.13 -1.51 -18.89
CA LYS A 404 4.08 -0.80 -18.15
C LYS A 404 4.63 0.57 -17.75
N CYS A 405 3.76 1.51 -17.39
CA CYS A 405 4.23 2.79 -16.87
C CYS A 405 5.10 2.56 -15.63
N ASP A 406 6.25 3.22 -15.58
CA ASP A 406 7.25 3.25 -14.50
C ASP A 406 7.34 4.66 -13.86
N MET A 407 6.33 5.49 -14.11
CA MET A 407 6.28 6.92 -13.78
C MET A 407 7.49 7.73 -14.26
N CYS A 408 8.20 7.25 -15.28
CA CYS A 408 9.46 7.84 -15.73
C CYS A 408 10.44 8.06 -14.57
N ARG A 409 10.52 7.09 -13.63
CA ARG A 409 11.33 7.14 -12.40
C ARG A 409 12.78 7.57 -12.60
N ASP A 410 13.33 7.29 -13.78
CA ASP A 410 14.72 7.56 -14.14
C ASP A 410 14.91 8.96 -14.76
N LEU A 411 13.84 9.78 -14.85
CA LEU A 411 13.86 11.16 -15.33
C LEU A 411 13.62 12.16 -14.18
N GLU A 412 14.54 13.10 -14.01
CA GLU A 412 14.47 14.12 -12.95
C GLU A 412 13.17 14.96 -13.00
N GLY A 413 12.64 15.25 -14.19
CA GLY A 413 11.38 15.98 -14.32
C GLY A 413 10.12 15.16 -14.00
N GLY A 414 10.22 13.86 -13.69
CA GLY A 414 9.09 12.97 -13.44
C GLY A 414 8.34 12.43 -14.69
N PRO A 415 7.02 12.19 -14.61
CA PRO A 415 6.23 11.61 -15.70
C PRO A 415 6.14 12.52 -16.94
N SER A 416 6.62 12.04 -18.09
CA SER A 416 6.58 12.80 -19.36
C SER A 416 5.16 13.09 -19.84
N CYS A 417 4.22 12.18 -19.59
CA CYS A 417 2.81 12.36 -19.96
C CYS A 417 2.14 13.56 -19.26
N VAL A 418 2.53 13.84 -18.01
CA VAL A 418 2.06 15.00 -17.23
C VAL A 418 2.74 16.27 -17.74
N ARG A 419 4.07 16.26 -17.87
CA ARG A 419 4.84 17.43 -18.35
C ARG A 419 4.45 17.88 -19.75
N ALA A 420 4.09 16.94 -20.62
CA ALA A 420 3.72 17.24 -22.01
C ALA A 420 2.29 17.78 -22.16
N CYS A 421 1.48 17.80 -21.09
CA CYS A 421 0.12 18.31 -21.14
C CYS A 421 0.11 19.85 -21.17
N PRO A 422 -0.29 20.49 -22.28
CA PRO A 422 -0.20 21.95 -22.41
C PRO A 422 -1.20 22.72 -21.54
N THR A 423 -2.28 22.06 -21.11
CA THR A 423 -3.35 22.67 -20.31
C THR A 423 -3.29 22.29 -18.83
N GLY A 424 -2.37 21.39 -18.44
CA GLY A 424 -2.33 20.83 -17.09
C GLY A 424 -3.45 19.84 -16.78
N ALA A 425 -4.22 19.39 -17.78
CA ALA A 425 -5.32 18.44 -17.61
C ALA A 425 -4.88 17.07 -17.06
N ALA A 426 -3.69 16.61 -17.42
CA ALA A 426 -3.18 15.30 -17.00
C ALA A 426 -2.36 15.44 -15.71
N ILE A 427 -2.80 14.77 -14.63
CA ILE A 427 -2.14 14.81 -13.33
C ILE A 427 -1.99 13.41 -12.74
N ARG A 428 -0.90 13.18 -12.00
CA ARG A 428 -0.72 11.99 -11.17
C ARG A 428 -1.00 12.32 -9.72
N VAL A 429 -1.81 11.50 -9.07
CA VAL A 429 -2.40 11.80 -7.78
C VAL A 429 -2.45 10.54 -6.92
N ALA A 430 -2.11 10.70 -5.64
CA ALA A 430 -2.28 9.66 -4.65
C ALA A 430 -3.78 9.48 -4.32
N PRO A 431 -4.29 8.24 -4.18
CA PRO A 431 -5.71 7.99 -3.90
C PRO A 431 -6.24 8.70 -2.67
N GLN A 432 -5.42 8.87 -1.63
CA GLN A 432 -5.84 9.56 -0.40
C GLN A 432 -6.20 11.02 -0.69
N ALA A 433 -5.47 11.69 -1.59
CA ALA A 433 -5.81 13.05 -1.99
C ALA A 433 -7.15 13.07 -2.74
N LEU A 434 -7.36 12.14 -3.68
CA LEU A 434 -8.60 12.03 -4.45
C LEU A 434 -9.83 11.74 -3.60
N MET A 435 -9.69 10.84 -2.65
CA MET A 435 -10.77 10.45 -1.75
C MET A 435 -11.09 11.54 -0.72
N GLN A 436 -10.18 12.50 -0.51
CA GLN A 436 -10.37 13.67 0.36
C GLN A 436 -10.85 14.93 -0.39
N LEU A 437 -10.77 14.98 -1.74
CA LEU A 437 -11.23 16.12 -2.54
C LEU A 437 -12.73 16.43 -2.35
N GLN A 438 -13.51 15.49 -1.81
CA GLN A 438 -14.92 15.67 -1.46
C GLN A 438 -15.15 16.61 -0.27
N GLY A 439 -14.10 16.97 0.48
CA GLY A 439 -14.20 17.90 1.62
C GLY A 439 -13.92 19.36 1.28
N LYS A 440 -13.44 19.68 0.05
CA LYS A 440 -12.95 21.02 -0.32
C LYS A 440 -13.66 21.67 -1.51
N ALA A 441 -14.68 21.04 -2.08
CA ALA A 441 -15.51 21.66 -3.11
C ALA A 441 -16.71 22.38 -2.48
N SER A 442 -16.46 23.56 -1.91
CA SER A 442 -17.38 24.70 -1.73
C SER A 442 -16.61 25.86 -1.10
#